data_AF-A0A951KNP0-F1
#
_entry.id   AF-A0A951KNP0-F1
#
_cell.length_a   1.000
_cell.length_b   1.000
_cell.length_c   1.000
_cell.angle_alpha   90.00
_cell.angle_beta   90.00
_cell.angle_gamma   90.00
#
_symmetry.space_group_name_H-M   'P 1'
#
loop_
_entity.id
_entity.type
_entity.pdbx_description
1 polymer ?
#
loop_
_entity_poly.entity_id
_entity_poly.type
_entity_poly.pdbx_seq_one_letter_code
_entity_poly.pdbx_strand_id
1 'polypeptide(L)' 'MAHERFLVTGALGCIGAWVVRNLVREGVPTAIFDLGSDPRRLRLIMAEEEL' A
#
# COMPACT_ATOMS: atom_id res chain seq x y z
N MET A 1 -2.96 22.72 -7.67
CA MET A 1 -2.81 21.37 -8.26
C MET A 1 -3.53 20.40 -7.34
N ALA A 2 -4.42 19.55 -7.84
CA ALA A 2 -4.98 18.49 -7.01
C ALA A 2 -3.88 17.47 -6.72
N HIS A 3 -3.66 17.12 -5.45
CA HIS A 3 -2.76 16.02 -5.09
C HIS A 3 -3.38 14.71 -5.55
N GLU A 4 -2.64 13.91 -6.31
CA GLU A 4 -3.04 12.57 -6.70
C GLU A 4 -3.23 11.69 -5.45
N ARG A 5 -4.22 10.79 -5.49
CA ARG A 5 -4.51 9.82 -4.44
C ARG A 5 -4.90 8.50 -5.09
N PHE A 6 -4.44 7.39 -4.53
CA PHE A 6 -4.67 6.06 -5.11
C PHE A 6 -5.44 5.15 -4.17
N LEU A 7 -6.36 4.38 -4.73
CA LEU A 7 -6.97 3.21 -4.10
C LEU A 7 -6.38 1.96 -4.76
N VAL A 8 -5.69 1.13 -3.98
CA VAL A 8 -5.11 -0.13 -4.48
C VAL A 8 -5.96 -1.30 -4.02
N THR A 9 -6.52 -2.03 -4.98
CA THR A 9 -7.18 -3.32 -4.72
C THR A 9 -6.20 -4.48 -4.85
N GLY A 10 -6.38 -5.55 -4.06
CA GLY A 10 -5.43 -6.67 -4.06
C GLY A 10 -4.07 -6.30 -3.43
N ALA A 11 -4.07 -5.29 -2.56
CA ALA A 11 -2.90 -4.75 -1.87
C ALA A 11 -2.16 -5.76 -0.98
N LEU A 12 -2.85 -6.80 -0.52
CA LEU A 12 -2.25 -7.88 0.29
C LEU A 12 -1.59 -8.96 -0.57
N GLY A 13 -1.75 -8.90 -1.89
CA GLY A 13 -1.05 -9.72 -2.88
C GLY A 13 0.43 -9.35 -3.01
N CYS A 14 1.18 -10.13 -3.78
CA CYS A 14 2.62 -9.87 -4.00
C CYS A 14 2.86 -8.51 -4.67
N ILE A 15 2.24 -8.29 -5.83
CA ILE A 15 2.43 -7.05 -6.61
C ILE A 15 1.77 -5.86 -5.91
N GLY A 16 0.55 -6.04 -5.40
CA GLY A 16 -0.16 -4.99 -4.68
C GLY A 16 0.64 -4.42 -3.50
N ALA A 17 1.30 -5.27 -2.73
CA ALA A 17 2.13 -4.83 -1.61
C ALA A 17 3.32 -3.96 -2.07
N TRP A 18 3.97 -4.32 -3.18
CA TRP A 18 5.05 -3.52 -3.76
C TRP A 18 4.57 -2.19 -4.34
N VAL A 19 3.38 -2.16 -4.94
CA VAL A 19 2.77 -0.91 -5.42
C VAL A 19 2.50 0.04 -4.25
N VAL A 20 1.86 -0.45 -3.18
CA VAL A 20 1.57 0.36 -1.99
C VAL A 20 2.85 0.91 -1.37
N ARG A 21 3.87 0.07 -1.18
CA ARG A 21 5.17 0.50 -0.65
C ARG A 21 5.76 1.65 -1.44
N ASN A 22 5.75 1.57 -2.77
CA ASN A 22 6.36 2.60 -3.62
C ASN A 22 5.57 3.91 -3.54
N LEU A 23 4.23 3.85 -3.62
CA LEU A 23 3.39 5.04 -3.50
C LEU A 23 3.55 5.75 -2.14
N VAL A 24 3.58 4.99 -1.05
CA VAL A 24 3.80 5.54 0.30
C VAL A 24 5.16 6.24 0.40
N ARG A 25 6.22 5.62 -0.12
CA ARG A 25 7.58 6.21 -0.12
C ARG A 25 7.73 7.42 -1.02
N GLU A 26 6.91 7.52 -2.06
CA GLU A 26 6.81 8.71 -2.90
C GLU A 26 5.97 9.83 -2.26
N GLY A 27 5.42 9.61 -1.07
CA GLY A 27 4.59 10.58 -0.35
C GLY A 27 3.18 10.74 -0.94
N VAL A 28 2.73 9.75 -1.72
CA VAL A 28 1.43 9.77 -2.38
C VAL A 28 0.36 9.16 -1.45
N PRO A 29 -0.71 9.89 -1.10
CA PRO A 29 -1.79 9.34 -0.28
C PRO A 29 -2.40 8.08 -0.90
N THR A 30 -2.33 6.97 -0.17
CA THR A 30 -2.71 5.64 -0.65
C THR A 30 -3.65 4.97 0.33
N ALA A 31 -4.80 4.51 -0.17
CA ALA A 31 -5.72 3.65 0.56
C ALA A 31 -5.68 2.24 -0.05
N ILE A 32 -5.90 1.22 0.79
CA ILE A 32 -5.94 -0.18 0.35
C ILE A 32 -7.33 -0.78 0.54
N PHE A 33 -7.71 -1.69 -0.35
CA PHE A 33 -8.91 -2.51 -0.20
C PHE A 33 -8.64 -3.94 -0.67
N ASP A 34 -8.97 -4.92 0.15
CA ASP A 34 -8.69 -6.32 -0.15
C ASP A 34 -9.77 -7.22 0.45
N LEU A 35 -9.88 -8.44 -0.08
CA LEU A 35 -10.77 -9.46 0.46
C LEU A 35 -10.22 -10.02 1.79
N GLY A 36 -8.89 -10.07 1.91
CA GLY A 36 -8.21 -10.52 3.13
C GLY A 36 -7.97 -9.39 4.14
N SER A 37 -7.55 -9.78 5.34
CA SER A 37 -7.20 -8.86 6.44
C SER A 37 -5.79 -9.06 7.01
N ASP A 38 -4.99 -9.99 6.47
CA ASP A 38 -3.61 -10.24 6.92
C ASP A 38 -2.60 -9.39 6.12
N PRO A 39 -2.04 -8.30 6.70
CA PRO A 39 -1.05 -7.45 6.04
C PRO A 39 0.38 -8.00 6.12
N ARG A 40 0.58 -9.29 6.40
CA ARG A 40 1.90 -9.92 6.52
C ARG A 40 2.87 -9.56 5.38
N ARG A 41 2.43 -9.48 4.12
CA ARG A 41 3.33 -9.10 3.01
C ARG A 41 3.79 -7.65 3.12
N LEU A 42 2.90 -6.72 3.47
CA LEU A 42 3.26 -5.31 3.70
C LEU A 42 4.27 -5.22 4.85
N ARG A 43 4.01 -5.92 5.97
CA ARG A 43 4.93 -5.99 7.13
C ARG A 43 6.31 -6.58 6.85
N LEU A 44 6.51 -7.29 5.73
CA LEU A 44 7.83 -7.82 5.33
C LEU A 44 8.68 -6.78 4.60
N ILE A 45 8.07 -5.77 3.97
CA ILE A 45 8.74 -4.84 3.05
C ILE A 45 8.59 -3.36 3.41
N MET A 46 7.78 -3.07 4.42
CA MET A 46 7.47 -1.73 4.93
C MET A 46 7.73 -1.66 6.44
N ALA A 47 8.17 -0.50 6.91
CA ALA A 47 8.26 -0.19 8.33
C ALA A 47 6.87 0.07 8.93
N GLU A 48 6.73 0.00 10.25
CA GLU A 48 5.44 0.21 10.92
C GLU A 48 4.90 1.62 10.69
N GLU A 49 5.77 2.61 10.53
CA GLU A 49 5.41 4.00 10.22
C GLU A 49 4.90 4.19 8.79
N GLU A 50 5.13 3.22 7.91
CA GLU A 50 4.67 3.22 6.52
C GLU A 50 3.28 2.54 6.37
N LEU A 51 2.76 1.88 7.42
CA LEU A 51 1.48 1.15 7.44
C LEU A 51 0.33 2.01 7.96
#